data_AF-A0A7C0UIJ9-F1
#
_entry.id   AF-A0A7C0UIJ9-F1
#
_cell.length_a   1.000
_cell.length_b   1.000
_cell.length_c   1.000
_cell.angle_alpha   90.00
_cell.angle_beta   90.00
_cell.angle_gamma   90.00
#
_symmetry.space_group_name_H-M   'P 1'
#
loop_
_entity.id
_entity.type
_entity.pdbx_description
1 polymer ?
#
loop_
_entity_poly.entity_id
_entity_poly.type
_entity_poly.pdbx_seq_one_letter_code
_entity_poly.pdbx_strand_id
1 'polypeptide(L)'
;MKELIKEAQAVLKNNWMGGYTRPSALLYPHQWSWDSAFIAIGYSTFDEHRAQTELQSLFRGQWKNGMIPHIVYSPNPSDAYFPDAEFWNTAISEQAPSRVQSSGITQPPVHATAALTIYNRAKN
;
A
#
# COMPACT_ATOMS: atom_id res chain seq x y z
N MET A 1 -21.03 6.57 -17.22
CA MET A 1 -20.75 5.99 -15.88
C MET A 1 -20.14 4.59 -15.96
N LYS A 2 -20.71 3.63 -16.69
CA LYS A 2 -20.12 2.28 -16.83
C LYS A 2 -18.69 2.28 -17.39
N GLU A 3 -18.40 3.13 -18.37
CA GLU A 3 -17.05 3.23 -18.94
C GLU A 3 -16.03 3.79 -17.93
N LEU A 4 -16.37 4.87 -17.19
CA LEU A 4 -15.51 5.39 -16.11
C LEU A 4 -15.19 4.34 -15.04
N ILE A 5 -16.16 3.47 -14.69
CA ILE A 5 -15.91 2.38 -13.74
C ILE A 5 -14.89 1.39 -14.31
N LYS A 6 -15.05 0.98 -15.59
CA LYS A 6 -14.11 0.07 -16.23
C LYS A 6 -12.70 0.66 -16.31
N GLU A 7 -12.58 1.94 -16.67
CA GLU A 7 -11.31 2.64 -16.74
C GLU A 7 -10.65 2.74 -15.36
N ALA A 8 -11.40 3.11 -14.31
CA ALA A 8 -10.89 3.13 -12.94
C ALA A 8 -10.41 1.74 -12.47
N GLN A 9 -11.16 0.68 -12.78
CA GLN A 9 -10.75 -0.70 -12.50
C GLN A 9 -9.49 -1.09 -13.27
N ALA A 10 -9.36 -0.66 -14.53
CA ALA A 10 -8.18 -0.92 -15.35
C ALA A 10 -6.93 -0.23 -14.76
N VAL A 11 -7.04 1.01 -14.28
CA VAL A 11 -5.95 1.71 -13.58
C VAL A 11 -5.44 0.90 -12.38
N LEU A 12 -6.35 0.45 -11.50
CA LEU A 12 -5.98 -0.36 -10.34
C LEU A 12 -5.32 -1.69 -10.75
N LYS A 13 -5.91 -2.39 -11.73
CA LYS A 13 -5.38 -3.68 -12.23
C LYS A 13 -3.99 -3.52 -12.84
N ASN A 14 -3.74 -2.45 -13.61
CA ASN A 14 -2.45 -2.19 -14.25
C ASN A 14 -1.36 -1.79 -13.25
N ASN A 15 -1.75 -1.27 -12.09
CA ASN A 15 -0.83 -0.90 -11.02
C ASN A 15 -0.64 -2.00 -9.97
N TRP A 16 -1.31 -3.14 -10.11
CA TRP A 16 -1.13 -4.29 -9.23
C TRP A 16 0.24 -4.94 -9.43
N MET A 17 1.00 -5.06 -8.33
CA MET A 17 2.38 -5.58 -8.32
C MET A 17 2.47 -7.01 -7.76
N GLY A 18 1.35 -7.74 -7.69
CA GLY A 18 1.30 -9.12 -7.19
C GLY A 18 0.99 -9.26 -5.69
N GLY A 19 1.17 -8.20 -4.90
CA GLY A 19 0.82 -8.19 -3.48
C GLY A 19 0.51 -6.82 -2.88
N TYR A 20 0.64 -5.76 -3.67
CA TYR A 20 0.26 -4.37 -3.35
C TYR A 20 0.04 -3.62 -4.67
N THR A 21 -0.45 -2.39 -4.59
CA THR A 21 -0.67 -1.52 -5.75
C THR A 21 0.20 -0.28 -5.65
N ARG A 22 0.93 0.02 -6.71
CA ARG A 22 1.71 1.27 -6.81
C ARG A 22 0.77 2.46 -7.10
N PRO A 23 0.89 3.61 -6.43
CA PRO A 23 0.01 4.75 -6.71
C PRO A 23 0.17 5.32 -8.13
N SER A 24 1.38 5.27 -8.67
CA SER A 24 1.70 5.74 -10.03
C SER A 24 2.73 4.83 -10.67
N ALA A 25 2.52 4.49 -11.95
CA ALA A 25 3.40 3.60 -12.69
C ALA A 25 4.83 4.15 -12.85
N LEU A 26 4.99 5.47 -12.85
CA LEU A 26 6.27 6.14 -13.09
C LEU A 26 6.84 6.85 -11.86
N LEU A 27 5.99 7.54 -11.10
CA LEU A 27 6.46 8.43 -10.03
C LEU A 27 6.53 7.76 -8.66
N TYR A 28 5.67 6.76 -8.41
CA TYR A 28 5.52 6.15 -7.09
C TYR A 28 5.49 4.63 -7.21
N PRO A 29 6.65 3.97 -7.42
CA PRO A 29 6.75 2.54 -7.71
C PRO A 29 6.63 1.63 -6.46
N HIS A 30 6.39 2.21 -5.29
CA HIS A 30 6.34 1.50 -4.00
C HIS A 30 4.94 1.46 -3.43
N GLN A 31 4.76 0.74 -2.32
CA GLN A 31 3.51 0.75 -1.57
C GLN A 31 3.49 1.96 -0.62
N TRP A 32 2.41 2.73 -0.63
CA TRP A 32 2.24 3.93 0.20
C TRP A 32 1.08 3.78 1.17
N SER A 33 1.26 4.26 2.40
CA SER A 33 0.38 3.94 3.52
C SER A 33 -1.07 4.36 3.32
N TRP A 34 -1.32 5.66 3.14
CA TRP A 34 -2.69 6.14 2.95
C TRP A 34 -3.23 5.81 1.54
N ASP A 35 -2.38 5.73 0.51
CA ASP A 35 -2.77 5.36 -0.85
C ASP A 35 -3.32 3.93 -0.87
N SER A 36 -2.63 2.99 -0.22
CA SER A 36 -3.09 1.60 -0.08
C SER A 36 -4.44 1.51 0.62
N ALA A 37 -4.74 2.39 1.58
CA ALA A 37 -6.06 2.42 2.22
C ALA A 37 -7.16 2.84 1.23
N PHE A 38 -6.95 3.89 0.43
CA PHE A 38 -7.91 4.31 -0.60
C PHE A 38 -8.02 3.30 -1.75
N ILE A 39 -6.90 2.69 -2.14
CA ILE A 39 -6.87 1.64 -3.16
C ILE A 39 -7.67 0.42 -2.69
N ALA A 40 -7.52 0.01 -1.43
CA ALA A 40 -8.28 -1.09 -0.86
C ALA A 40 -9.79 -0.78 -0.83
N ILE A 41 -10.18 0.46 -0.54
CA ILE A 41 -11.57 0.94 -0.71
C ILE A 41 -12.02 0.82 -2.17
N GLY A 42 -11.17 1.15 -3.14
CA GLY A 42 -11.44 0.96 -4.57
C GLY A 42 -11.70 -0.52 -4.92
N TYR A 43 -10.78 -1.41 -4.54
CA TYR A 43 -10.89 -2.85 -4.78
C TYR A 43 -12.12 -3.45 -4.11
N SER A 44 -12.52 -3.01 -2.92
CA SER A 44 -13.70 -3.55 -2.23
C SER A 44 -15.01 -3.47 -3.03
N THR A 45 -15.05 -2.69 -4.11
CA THR A 45 -16.21 -2.62 -5.02
C THR A 45 -16.28 -3.76 -6.04
N PHE A 46 -15.17 -4.47 -6.31
CA PHE A 46 -15.12 -5.48 -7.39
C PHE A 46 -14.16 -6.67 -7.15
N ASP A 47 -13.25 -6.59 -6.18
CA ASP A 47 -12.25 -7.63 -5.86
C ASP A 47 -11.92 -7.59 -4.36
N GLU A 48 -12.70 -8.32 -3.56
CA GLU A 48 -12.57 -8.36 -2.11
C GLU A 48 -11.20 -8.90 -1.67
N HIS A 49 -10.72 -9.95 -2.32
CA HIS A 49 -9.45 -10.59 -1.97
C HIS A 49 -8.27 -9.63 -2.15
N ARG A 50 -8.23 -8.87 -3.25
CA ARG A 50 -7.20 -7.83 -3.44
C ARG A 50 -7.32 -6.72 -2.41
N ALA A 51 -8.54 -6.30 -2.05
CA ALA A 51 -8.75 -5.27 -1.04
C ALA A 51 -8.14 -5.67 0.32
N GLN A 52 -8.38 -6.90 0.76
CA GLN A 52 -7.78 -7.44 1.98
C GLN A 52 -6.25 -7.57 1.85
N THR A 53 -5.77 -8.08 0.72
CA THR A 53 -4.34 -8.29 0.46
C THR A 53 -3.57 -6.96 0.50
N GLU A 54 -4.10 -5.89 -0.09
CA GLU A 54 -3.49 -4.55 -0.11
C GLU A 54 -3.25 -4.00 1.31
N LEU A 55 -4.24 -4.15 2.22
CA LEU A 55 -4.06 -3.74 3.61
C LEU A 55 -3.10 -4.67 4.35
N GLN A 56 -3.29 -5.99 4.25
CA GLN A 56 -2.43 -6.96 4.93
C GLN A 56 -0.96 -6.81 4.51
N SER A 57 -0.69 -6.47 3.25
CA SER A 57 0.67 -6.24 2.76
C SER A 57 1.33 -5.02 3.37
N LEU A 58 0.57 -3.93 3.53
CA LEU A 58 1.05 -2.70 4.17
C LEU A 58 1.49 -2.97 5.62
N PHE A 59 0.70 -3.75 6.36
CA PHE A 59 0.98 -4.08 7.76
C PHE A 59 2.23 -4.96 7.95
N ARG A 60 2.78 -5.58 6.89
CA ARG A 60 4.11 -6.20 6.97
C ARG A 60 5.23 -5.18 7.23
N GLY A 61 4.99 -3.91 6.88
CA GLY A 61 5.87 -2.79 7.18
C GLY A 61 5.69 -2.19 8.57
N GLN A 62 4.76 -2.68 9.39
CA GLN A 62 4.54 -2.14 10.73
C GLN A 62 5.80 -2.27 11.59
N TRP A 63 6.19 -1.15 12.21
CA TRP A 63 7.30 -1.10 13.15
C TRP A 63 6.90 -1.73 14.49
N LYS A 64 7.88 -2.19 15.27
CA LYS A 64 7.66 -2.85 16.57
C LYS A 64 6.93 -1.96 17.58
N ASN A 65 7.08 -0.65 17.46
CA ASN A 65 6.38 0.35 18.27
C ASN A 65 4.94 0.67 17.78
N GLY A 66 4.46 -0.02 16.74
CA GLY A 66 3.12 0.13 16.18
C GLY A 66 3.01 1.12 15.02
N MET A 67 4.05 1.89 14.70
CA MET A 67 4.03 2.84 13.58
C MET A 67 3.85 2.12 12.24
N ILE A 68 2.93 2.60 11.41
CA ILE A 68 2.84 2.21 9.99
C ILE A 68 3.64 3.24 9.18
N PRO A 69 4.75 2.84 8.54
CA PRO A 69 5.57 3.75 7.75
C PRO A 69 4.78 4.24 6.53
N HIS A 70 5.08 5.44 6.06
CA HIS A 70 4.40 5.98 4.88
C HIS A 70 4.75 5.27 3.58
N ILE A 71 5.91 4.59 3.51
CA ILE A 71 6.35 3.80 2.36
C ILE A 71 6.80 2.41 2.83
N VAL A 72 6.33 1.36 2.15
CA VAL A 72 6.93 0.02 2.15
C VAL A 72 7.55 -0.19 0.77
N TYR A 73 8.87 -0.34 0.73
CA TYR A 73 9.62 -0.42 -0.52
C TYR A 73 9.40 -1.77 -1.22
N SER A 74 9.32 -1.71 -2.55
CA SER A 74 9.30 -2.90 -3.41
C SER A 74 10.60 -3.68 -3.23
N PRO A 75 10.58 -5.02 -3.22
CA PRO A 75 11.81 -5.83 -3.31
C PRO A 75 12.59 -5.60 -4.61
N ASN A 76 11.88 -5.21 -5.67
CA ASN A 76 12.44 -4.89 -6.99
C ASN A 76 12.09 -3.43 -7.32
N PRO A 77 12.73 -2.44 -6.66
CA PRO A 77 12.44 -1.04 -6.91
C PRO A 77 12.97 -0.63 -8.29
N SER A 78 12.23 0.22 -9.01
CA SER A 78 12.84 1.00 -10.09
C SER A 78 13.58 2.19 -9.47
N ASP A 79 14.72 2.59 -10.02
CA ASP A 79 15.53 3.74 -9.58
C ASP A 79 14.83 5.12 -9.75
N ALA A 80 13.52 5.13 -10.00
CA ALA A 80 12.73 6.31 -10.35
C ALA A 80 12.24 7.12 -9.14
N TYR A 81 12.43 6.65 -7.90
CA TYR A 81 11.94 7.34 -6.69
C TYR A 81 13.05 7.64 -5.69
N PHE A 82 13.13 8.89 -5.28
CA PHE A 82 14.00 9.39 -4.22
C PHE A 82 13.18 10.19 -3.21
N PRO A 83 13.43 10.08 -1.88
CA PRO A 83 14.43 9.25 -1.22
C PRO A 83 14.14 7.74 -1.28
N ASP A 84 15.17 6.93 -1.54
CA ASP A 84 15.07 5.47 -1.58
C ASP A 84 15.30 4.82 -0.20
N ALA A 85 15.21 3.49 -0.15
CA ALA A 85 15.38 2.73 1.10
C ALA A 85 16.78 2.90 1.72
N GLU A 86 17.81 3.06 0.89
CA GLU A 86 19.19 3.26 1.35
C GLU A 86 19.36 4.62 2.00
N PHE A 87 18.80 5.68 1.39
CA PHE A 87 18.80 7.02 1.96
C PHE A 87 18.12 7.05 3.34
N TRP A 88 16.99 6.36 3.50
CA TRP A 88 16.31 6.28 4.79
C TRP A 88 17.07 5.46 5.84
N ASN A 89 17.83 4.45 5.41
CA ASN A 89 18.64 3.55 6.24
C ASN A 89 17.94 3.09 7.53
N THR A 90 16.65 2.74 7.46
CA THR A 90 15.84 2.45 8.67
C THR A 90 16.30 1.19 9.41
N ALA A 91 17.09 0.33 8.76
CA ALA A 91 17.66 -0.87 9.37
C ALA A 91 18.54 -0.59 10.60
N ILE A 92 19.02 0.64 10.79
CA ILE A 92 19.75 1.04 12.01
C ILE A 92 18.86 1.14 13.25
N SER A 93 17.54 1.26 13.06
CA SER A 93 16.57 1.34 14.14
C SER A 93 16.10 -0.05 14.54
N GLU A 94 16.21 -0.39 15.83
CA GLU A 94 15.69 -1.65 16.37
C GLU A 94 14.17 -1.78 16.23
N GLN A 95 13.46 -0.66 16.02
CA GLN A 95 12.01 -0.62 15.87
C GLN A 95 11.56 -0.92 14.44
N ALA A 96 12.45 -0.79 13.44
CA ALA A 96 12.11 -1.04 12.05
C ALA A 96 11.80 -2.54 11.82
N PRO A 97 10.91 -2.87 10.86
CA PRO A 97 10.62 -4.24 10.50
C PRO A 97 11.85 -4.92 9.89
N SER A 98 12.07 -6.20 10.22
CA SER A 98 13.30 -6.91 9.81
C SER A 98 13.22 -7.55 8.41
N ARG A 99 12.02 -7.67 7.83
CA ARG A 99 11.79 -8.42 6.58
C ARG A 99 11.47 -7.53 5.37
N VAL A 100 11.14 -6.26 5.60
CA VAL A 100 10.78 -5.32 4.54
C VAL A 100 11.49 -4.00 4.79
N GLN A 101 11.92 -3.35 3.72
CA GLN A 101 12.44 -2.00 3.81
C GLN A 101 11.27 -1.01 3.87
N SER A 102 11.36 -0.06 4.77
CA SER A 102 10.37 1.01 4.89
C SER A 102 11.06 2.36 5.06
N SER A 103 10.30 3.43 4.84
CA SER A 103 10.69 4.76 5.30
C SER A 103 10.58 4.91 6.82
N GLY A 104 11.09 6.01 7.36
CA GLY A 104 11.19 6.28 8.80
C GLY A 104 10.11 7.19 9.39
N ILE A 105 9.12 7.62 8.60
CA ILE A 105 8.03 8.51 9.04
C ILE A 105 6.66 7.90 8.70
N THR A 106 5.60 8.37 9.38
CA THR A 106 4.22 7.90 9.23
C THR A 106 3.38 8.76 8.27
N GLN A 107 2.13 8.36 8.05
CA GLN A 107 1.09 9.07 7.28
C GLN A 107 -0.27 9.00 8.00
N PRO A 108 -1.29 9.77 7.56
CA PRO A 108 -2.61 9.78 8.20
C PRO A 108 -3.24 8.39 8.39
N PRO A 109 -3.88 8.11 9.55
CA PRO A 109 -4.36 6.78 9.92
C PRO A 109 -5.74 6.45 9.32
N VAL A 110 -5.85 6.39 8.00
CA VAL A 110 -7.11 6.09 7.29
C VAL A 110 -7.40 4.59 7.13
N HIS A 111 -6.53 3.73 7.65
CA HIS A 111 -6.58 2.26 7.47
C HIS A 111 -7.82 1.61 8.10
N ALA A 112 -8.27 2.11 9.25
CA ALA A 112 -9.46 1.59 9.92
C ALA A 112 -10.73 1.85 9.11
N THR A 113 -10.84 3.04 8.50
CA THR A 113 -11.93 3.38 7.58
C THR A 113 -11.94 2.45 6.37
N ALA A 114 -10.77 2.15 5.81
CA ALA A 114 -10.64 1.20 4.70
C ALA A 114 -11.07 -0.22 5.12
N ALA A 115 -10.57 -0.71 6.27
CA ALA A 115 -10.92 -2.02 6.80
C ALA A 115 -12.43 -2.17 7.05
N LEU A 116 -13.06 -1.16 7.68
CA LEU A 116 -14.51 -1.13 7.89
C LEU A 116 -15.28 -1.12 6.57
N THR A 117 -14.81 -0.36 5.58
CA THR A 117 -15.45 -0.30 4.26
C THR A 117 -15.37 -1.65 3.54
N ILE A 118 -14.24 -2.35 3.63
CA ILE A 118 -14.08 -3.71 3.09
C ILE A 118 -15.03 -4.66 3.79
N TYR A 119 -15.04 -4.67 5.13
CA TYR A 119 -15.93 -5.51 5.92
C TYR A 119 -17.41 -5.32 5.54
N ASN A 120 -17.86 -4.07 5.42
CA ASN A 120 -19.24 -3.76 5.04
C ASN A 120 -19.62 -4.17 3.61
N ARG A 121 -18.63 -4.42 2.74
CA ARG A 121 -18.82 -4.83 1.34
C ARG A 121 -18.52 -6.30 1.09
N ALA A 122 -17.92 -6.99 2.07
CA ALA A 122 -17.56 -8.39 1.97
C ALA A 122 -18.82 -9.23 1.73
N LYS A 123 -18.72 -10.20 0.83
CA LYS A 123 -19.81 -11.15 0.59
C LYS A 123 -19.60 -12.33 1.53
N ASN A 124 -20.51 -12.51 2.48
CA ASN A 124 -20.54 -13.68 3.38
C ASN A 124 -20.53 -15.00 2.60
#